data_AF-A0A0A3YU05-F1
#
_entry.id   AF-A0A0A3YU05-F1
#
_cell.length_a   1.000
_cell.length_b   1.000
_cell.length_c   1.000
_cell.angle_alpha   90.00
_cell.angle_beta   90.00
_cell.angle_gamma   90.00
#
_symmetry.space_group_name_H-M   'P 1'
#
loop_
_entity.id
_entity.type
_entity.pdbx_description
1 polymer ?
#
loop_
_entity_poly.entity_id
_entity_poly.type
_entity_poly.pdbx_seq_one_letter_code
_entity_poly.pdbx_strand_id
1 'polypeptide(L)'
;MTALVACDLNDQQRELVRLIVVEGKPPEDAAKHAGYHPKSVYRTLRLPAVAAAISESIQLDLAAVGAPLAYRVAKSLLSDESISARVRADLSMKVLDRAGHIAPTRKDLAPRQKALSEMSRDELAAFIEQNQAEIDKVEGELAARAKDVSPENTEPAFLG
;
A
#
# COMPACT_ATOMS: atom_id res chain seq x y z
N MET A 1 14.57 14.31 1.37
CA MET A 1 15.83 14.02 2.08
C MET A 1 15.47 13.41 3.44
N THR A 2 15.24 12.11 3.48
CA THR A 2 15.10 11.35 4.73
C THR A 2 16.50 11.11 5.25
N ALA A 3 16.81 11.71 6.40
CA ALA A 3 18.06 11.47 7.10
C ALA A 3 18.19 9.97 7.38
N LEU A 4 19.18 9.33 6.74
CA LEU A 4 19.69 8.04 7.17
C LEU A 4 20.15 8.23 8.61
N VAL A 5 19.33 7.77 9.55
CA VAL A 5 19.78 7.55 10.91
C VAL A 5 20.84 6.47 10.77
N ALA A 6 22.11 6.89 10.70
CA ALA A 6 23.20 6.02 11.06
C ALA A 6 22.91 5.64 12.52
N CYS A 7 22.21 4.52 12.71
CA CYS A 7 22.00 3.96 14.03
C CYS A 7 23.41 3.65 14.52
N ASP A 8 23.90 4.44 15.48
CA ASP A 8 25.11 4.14 16.24
C ASP A 8 24.86 2.88 17.07
N LEU A 9 24.86 1.74 16.37
CA LEU A 9 24.89 0.44 16.96
C LEU A 9 26.24 0.30 17.66
N ASN A 10 26.28 -0.38 18.78
CA ASN A 10 27.56 -0.86 19.30
C ASN A 10 28.00 -2.13 18.54
N ASP A 11 29.23 -2.58 18.76
CA ASP A 11 29.78 -3.74 18.04
C ASP A 11 29.01 -5.04 18.33
N GLN A 12 28.49 -5.20 19.55
CA GLN A 12 27.65 -6.36 19.90
C GLN A 12 26.32 -6.35 19.16
N GLN A 13 25.69 -5.18 19.01
CA GLN A 13 24.44 -5.02 18.26
C GLN A 13 24.67 -5.24 16.77
N ARG A 14 25.78 -4.73 16.21
CA ARG A 14 26.16 -5.00 14.81
C ARG A 14 26.34 -6.50 14.56
N GLU A 15 27.07 -7.18 15.43
CA GLU A 15 27.29 -8.62 15.27
C GLU A 15 26.00 -9.41 15.43
N LEU A 16 25.14 -9.03 16.39
CA LEU A 16 23.80 -9.62 16.53
C LEU A 16 22.99 -9.50 15.23
N VAL A 17 22.94 -8.30 14.63
CA VAL A 17 22.23 -8.04 13.37
C VAL A 17 22.83 -8.90 12.23
N ARG A 18 24.16 -8.96 12.12
CA ARG A 18 24.86 -9.76 11.10
C ARG A 18 24.52 -11.25 11.21
N LEU A 19 24.58 -11.80 12.41
CA LEU A 19 24.30 -13.22 12.67
C LEU A 19 22.84 -13.60 12.37
N ILE A 20 21.90 -12.70 12.63
CA ILE A 20 20.47 -12.94 12.33
C ILE A 20 20.22 -12.86 10.83
N VAL A 21 20.68 -11.80 10.15
CA VAL A 21 20.28 -11.53 8.76
C VAL A 21 21.13 -12.28 7.75
N VAL A 22 22.46 -12.27 7.91
CA VAL A 22 23.38 -12.86 6.92
C VAL A 22 23.56 -14.35 7.15
N GLU A 23 23.68 -14.78 8.41
CA GLU A 23 23.86 -16.21 8.74
C GLU A 23 22.55 -16.95 9.01
N GLY A 24 21.42 -16.24 9.10
CA GLY A 24 20.10 -16.83 9.33
C GLY A 24 19.96 -17.52 10.69
N LYS A 25 20.79 -17.17 11.67
CA LYS A 25 20.76 -17.81 13.00
C LYS A 25 19.51 -17.40 13.79
N PRO A 26 18.95 -18.31 14.60
CA PRO A 26 17.86 -17.95 15.49
C PRO A 26 18.34 -16.89 16.50
N PRO A 27 17.45 -16.00 16.98
CA PRO A 27 17.88 -14.85 17.77
C PRO A 27 18.59 -15.22 19.07
N GLU A 28 18.24 -16.34 19.71
CA GLU A 28 18.90 -16.85 20.92
C GLU A 28 20.36 -17.23 20.67
N ASP A 29 20.62 -17.95 19.56
CA ASP A 29 21.97 -18.37 19.19
C ASP A 29 22.78 -17.15 18.75
N ALA A 30 22.21 -16.28 17.93
CA ALA A 30 22.87 -15.05 17.50
C ALA A 30 23.25 -14.18 18.70
N ALA A 31 22.35 -14.04 19.68
CA ALA A 31 22.60 -13.27 20.89
C ALA A 31 23.67 -13.90 21.80
N LYS A 32 23.69 -15.24 21.92
CA LYS A 32 24.75 -15.95 22.63
C LYS A 32 26.12 -15.69 22.00
N HIS A 33 26.21 -15.74 20.67
CA HIS A 33 27.47 -15.49 19.94
C HIS A 33 27.88 -14.02 20.00
N ALA A 34 26.93 -13.08 20.02
CA ALA A 34 27.18 -11.65 20.21
C ALA A 34 27.47 -11.25 21.67
N GLY A 35 27.44 -12.20 22.62
CA GLY A 35 27.79 -11.96 24.03
C GLY A 35 26.65 -11.47 24.92
N TYR A 36 25.39 -11.58 24.48
CA TYR A 36 24.22 -11.22 25.28
C TYR A 36 23.80 -12.35 26.23
N HIS A 37 23.24 -11.95 27.38
CA HIS A 37 22.64 -12.88 28.31
C HIS A 37 21.29 -13.43 27.76
N PRO A 38 20.95 -14.71 27.95
CA PRO A 38 19.71 -15.30 27.40
C PRO A 38 18.41 -14.57 27.76
N LYS A 39 18.37 -13.95 28.95
CA LYS A 39 17.20 -13.17 29.41
C LYS A 39 17.07 -11.80 28.72
N SER A 40 18.11 -11.26 28.09
CA SER A 40 18.09 -9.93 27.46
C SER A 40 17.82 -9.97 25.95
N VAL A 41 17.79 -11.15 25.32
CA VAL A 41 17.66 -11.32 23.87
C VAL A 41 16.46 -10.56 23.30
N TYR A 42 15.25 -10.92 23.71
CA TYR A 42 14.02 -10.31 23.21
C TYR A 42 13.87 -8.84 23.60
N ARG A 43 14.46 -8.41 24.71
CA ARG A 43 14.52 -6.98 25.08
C ARG A 43 15.42 -6.21 24.12
N THR A 44 16.56 -6.79 23.73
CA THR A 44 17.55 -6.18 22.84
C THR A 44 17.01 -6.06 21.42
N LEU A 45 16.34 -7.09 20.91
CA LEU A 45 15.71 -7.07 19.58
C LEU A 45 14.60 -6.01 19.45
N ARG A 46 13.95 -5.67 20.56
CA ARG A 46 12.91 -4.63 20.61
C ARG A 46 13.47 -3.21 20.75
N LEU A 47 14.77 -3.04 20.92
CA LEU A 47 15.37 -1.70 20.92
C LEU A 47 15.16 -1.08 19.54
N PRO A 48 14.65 0.16 19.43
CA PRO A 48 14.34 0.78 18.15
C PRO A 48 15.51 0.78 17.17
N ALA A 49 16.73 1.05 17.66
CA ALA A 49 17.94 1.05 16.83
C ALA A 49 18.27 -0.35 16.27
N VAL A 50 18.13 -1.40 17.08
CA VAL A 50 18.38 -2.78 16.65
C VAL A 50 17.29 -3.26 15.69
N ALA A 51 16.02 -2.98 15.98
CA ALA A 51 14.91 -3.34 15.11
C ALA A 51 14.99 -2.65 13.74
N ALA A 52 15.36 -1.36 13.72
CA ALA A 52 15.60 -0.61 12.50
C ALA A 52 16.78 -1.22 11.71
N ALA A 53 17.90 -1.50 12.37
CA ALA A 53 19.07 -2.11 11.74
C ALA A 53 18.80 -3.50 11.15
N ILE A 54 18.02 -4.35 11.84
CA ILE A 54 17.58 -5.65 11.29
C ILE A 54 16.73 -5.42 10.04
N SER A 55 15.77 -4.51 10.11
CA SER A 55 14.86 -4.24 8.98
C SER A 55 15.60 -3.70 7.76
N GLU A 56 16.52 -2.75 7.97
CA GLU A 56 17.37 -2.20 6.92
C GLU A 56 18.31 -3.26 6.33
N SER A 57 18.96 -4.05 7.18
CA SER A 57 19.85 -5.12 6.75
C SER A 57 19.11 -6.18 5.92
N ILE A 58 17.88 -6.56 6.32
CA ILE A 58 17.03 -7.47 5.53
C ILE A 58 16.68 -6.85 4.18
N GLN A 59 16.35 -5.56 4.12
CA GLN A 59 16.03 -4.89 2.86
C GLN A 59 17.23 -4.88 1.91
N LEU A 60 18.42 -4.59 2.44
CA LEU A 60 19.67 -4.60 1.68
C LEU A 60 20.01 -6.02 1.18
N ASP A 61 19.95 -7.02 2.05
CA ASP A 61 20.21 -8.42 1.67
C ASP A 61 19.20 -8.94 0.65
N LEU A 62 17.90 -8.64 0.85
CA LEU A 62 16.85 -8.98 -0.09
C LEU A 62 17.09 -8.32 -1.45
N ALA A 63 17.49 -7.05 -1.49
CA ALA A 63 17.76 -6.36 -2.75
C ALA A 63 19.01 -6.90 -3.45
N ALA A 64 20.09 -7.15 -2.72
CA ALA A 64 21.39 -7.53 -3.27
C ALA A 64 21.48 -9.01 -3.64
N VAL A 65 20.88 -9.89 -2.84
CA VAL A 65 21.04 -11.36 -2.93
C VAL A 65 19.71 -12.04 -3.18
N GLY A 66 18.70 -11.76 -2.34
CA GLY A 66 17.42 -12.47 -2.35
C GLY A 66 16.64 -12.30 -3.65
N ALA A 67 16.49 -11.08 -4.14
CA ALA A 67 15.73 -10.76 -5.35
C ALA A 67 16.37 -11.36 -6.62
N PRO A 68 17.69 -11.23 -6.85
CA PRO A 68 18.35 -11.94 -7.96
C PRO A 68 18.22 -13.47 -7.88
N LEU A 69 18.30 -14.06 -6.69
CA LEU A 69 18.10 -15.50 -6.50
C LEU A 69 16.66 -15.91 -6.84
N ALA A 70 15.67 -15.21 -6.29
CA ALA A 70 14.25 -15.46 -6.54
C ALA A 70 13.92 -15.34 -8.03
N TYR A 71 14.46 -14.34 -8.72
CA TYR A 71 14.28 -14.19 -10.17
C TYR A 71 14.89 -15.35 -10.97
N ARG A 72 16.08 -15.83 -10.60
CA ARG A 72 16.70 -17.00 -11.25
C ARG A 72 15.85 -18.27 -11.06
N VAL A 73 15.35 -18.49 -9.85
CA VAL A 73 14.44 -19.61 -9.57
C VAL A 73 13.17 -19.49 -10.40
N ALA A 74 12.56 -18.30 -10.44
CA ALA A 74 11.36 -18.06 -11.23
C ALA A 74 11.60 -18.37 -12.72
N LYS A 75 12.71 -17.89 -13.29
CA LYS A 75 13.10 -18.18 -14.68
C LYS A 75 13.24 -19.69 -14.94
N SER A 76 13.88 -20.42 -14.02
CA SER A 76 14.05 -21.87 -14.14
C SER A 76 12.71 -22.62 -14.13
N LEU A 77 11.82 -22.26 -13.22
CA LEU A 77 10.50 -22.90 -13.08
C LEU A 77 9.57 -22.61 -14.26
N LEU A 78 9.70 -21.43 -14.88
CA LEU A 78 8.93 -21.08 -16.08
C LEU A 78 9.32 -21.91 -17.30
N SER A 79 10.61 -22.23 -17.44
CA SER A 79 11.13 -23.09 -18.52
C SER A 79 10.95 -24.59 -18.27
N ASP A 80 10.57 -24.99 -17.05
CA ASP A 80 10.44 -26.40 -16.68
C ASP A 80 9.04 -26.94 -17.05
N GLU A 81 9.00 -27.80 -18.07
CA GLU A 81 7.74 -28.40 -18.54
C GLU A 81 7.14 -29.42 -17.56
N SER A 82 7.93 -29.93 -16.60
CA SER A 82 7.43 -30.83 -15.57
C SER A 82 6.57 -30.11 -14.52
N ILE A 83 6.71 -28.78 -14.41
CA ILE A 83 5.89 -27.97 -13.51
C ILE A 83 4.49 -27.77 -14.11
N SER A 84 3.47 -27.92 -13.25
CA SER A 84 2.08 -27.77 -13.66
C SER A 84 1.84 -26.46 -14.42
N ALA A 85 1.05 -26.53 -15.50
CA ALA A 85 0.72 -25.37 -16.33
C ALA A 85 0.10 -24.22 -15.51
N ARG A 86 -0.68 -24.54 -14.48
CA ARG A 86 -1.26 -23.55 -13.57
C ARG A 86 -0.20 -22.76 -12.80
N VAL A 87 0.79 -23.45 -12.22
CA VAL A 87 1.87 -22.79 -11.47
C VAL A 87 2.73 -21.95 -12.42
N ARG A 88 3.02 -22.43 -13.63
CA ARG A 88 3.74 -21.64 -14.64
C ARG A 88 2.98 -20.40 -15.09
N ALA A 89 1.66 -20.49 -15.25
CA ALA A 89 0.81 -19.35 -15.59
C ALA A 89 0.79 -18.30 -14.46
N ASP A 90 0.58 -18.74 -13.21
CA ASP A 90 0.58 -17.86 -12.03
C ASP A 90 1.94 -17.14 -11.85
N LEU A 91 3.05 -17.88 -11.97
CA LEU A 91 4.39 -17.33 -11.88
C LEU A 91 4.68 -16.35 -13.03
N SER A 92 4.24 -16.65 -14.26
CA SER A 92 4.38 -15.78 -15.43
C SER A 92 3.69 -14.43 -15.19
N MET A 93 2.44 -14.46 -14.72
CA MET A 93 1.67 -13.26 -14.40
C MET A 93 2.39 -12.42 -13.33
N LYS A 94 2.84 -13.07 -12.25
CA LYS A 94 3.57 -12.38 -11.17
C LYS A 94 4.86 -11.71 -11.65
N VAL A 95 5.65 -12.38 -12.50
CA VAL A 95 6.89 -11.80 -13.05
C VAL A 95 6.57 -10.58 -13.93
N LEU A 96 5.55 -10.68 -14.79
CA LEU A 96 5.11 -9.57 -15.64
C LEU A 96 4.59 -8.38 -14.82
N ASP A 97 3.77 -8.63 -13.81
CA ASP A 97 3.27 -7.60 -12.91
C ASP A 97 4.42 -6.86 -12.20
N ARG A 98 5.44 -7.59 -11.72
CA ARG A 98 6.61 -6.98 -11.07
C ARG A 98 7.51 -6.22 -12.05
N ALA A 99 7.51 -6.59 -13.32
CA ALA A 99 8.22 -5.86 -14.38
C ALA A 99 7.47 -4.60 -14.85
N GLY A 100 6.26 -4.34 -14.33
CA GLY A 100 5.43 -3.19 -14.71
C GLY A 100 4.49 -3.46 -15.89
N HIS A 101 4.40 -4.71 -16.37
CA HIS A 101 3.41 -5.13 -17.36
C HIS A 101 2.05 -5.42 -16.68
N ILE A 102 1.54 -4.43 -15.97
CA ILE A 102 0.32 -4.53 -15.19
C ILE A 102 -0.86 -4.29 -16.13
N ALA A 103 -1.94 -5.07 -15.96
CA ALA A 103 -3.18 -4.82 -16.68
C ALA A 103 -3.71 -3.40 -16.37
N PRO A 104 -4.20 -2.65 -17.38
CA PRO A 104 -4.77 -1.33 -17.16
C PRO A 104 -5.87 -1.37 -16.11
N THR A 105 -5.82 -0.48 -15.13
CA THR A 105 -6.88 -0.36 -14.13
C THR A 105 -8.08 0.38 -14.74
N ARG A 106 -9.27 0.27 -14.12
CA ARG A 106 -10.44 1.05 -14.54
C ARG A 106 -10.20 2.56 -14.57
N LYS A 107 -9.28 3.07 -13.74
CA LYS A 107 -8.89 4.49 -13.75
C LYS A 107 -8.06 4.84 -15.00
N ASP A 108 -7.21 3.93 -15.46
CA ASP A 108 -6.40 4.11 -16.67
C ASP A 108 -7.27 4.05 -17.94
N LEU A 109 -8.38 3.30 -17.86
CA LEU A 109 -9.36 3.16 -18.94
C LEU A 109 -10.46 4.24 -18.91
N ALA A 110 -10.56 5.02 -17.83
CA ALA A 110 -11.50 6.12 -17.77
C ALA A 110 -11.07 7.18 -18.80
N PRO A 111 -12.01 7.73 -19.59
CA PRO A 111 -11.70 8.85 -20.47
C PRO A 111 -11.05 9.95 -19.64
N ARG A 112 -9.83 10.34 -19.99
CA ARG A 112 -9.14 11.46 -19.35
C ARG A 112 -9.98 12.70 -19.63
N GLN A 113 -10.83 13.11 -18.68
CA GLN A 113 -11.60 14.34 -18.82
C GLN A 113 -10.58 15.48 -18.98
N LYS A 114 -10.69 16.22 -20.09
CA LYS A 114 -9.88 17.41 -20.32
C LYS A 114 -10.00 18.33 -19.12
N ALA A 115 -8.93 19.02 -18.73
CA ALA A 115 -9.08 20.08 -17.75
C ALA A 115 -10.02 21.15 -18.32
N LEU A 116 -10.79 21.85 -17.48
CA LEU A 116 -11.72 22.90 -17.94
C LEU A 116 -11.02 23.98 -18.79
N SER A 117 -9.75 24.25 -18.51
CA SER A 117 -8.89 25.16 -19.27
C SER A 117 -8.50 24.67 -20.66
N GLU A 118 -8.63 23.36 -20.92
CA GLU A 118 -8.27 22.68 -22.17
C GLU A 118 -9.49 22.35 -23.03
N MET A 119 -10.70 22.58 -22.51
CA MET A 119 -11.94 22.39 -23.25
C MET A 119 -12.20 23.59 -24.18
N SER A 120 -12.65 23.30 -25.39
CA SER A 120 -13.18 24.32 -26.29
C SER A 120 -14.49 24.91 -25.76
N ARG A 121 -14.96 26.02 -26.34
CA ARG A 121 -16.22 26.66 -25.92
C ARG A 121 -17.42 25.72 -26.03
N ASP A 122 -17.48 24.94 -27.10
CA ASP A 122 -18.60 24.01 -27.34
C ASP A 122 -18.55 22.83 -26.36
N GLU A 123 -17.35 22.34 -26.04
CA GLU A 123 -17.14 21.30 -25.03
C GLU A 123 -17.51 21.79 -23.62
N LEU A 124 -17.18 23.06 -23.29
CA LEU A 124 -17.58 23.66 -22.01
C LEU A 124 -19.09 23.87 -21.91
N ALA A 125 -19.75 24.26 -23.00
CA ALA A 125 -21.21 24.42 -23.02
C ALA A 125 -21.91 23.09 -22.77
N ALA A 126 -21.50 22.02 -23.44
CA ALA A 126 -22.02 20.67 -23.23
C ALA A 126 -21.73 20.15 -21.80
N PHE A 127 -20.54 20.45 -21.26
CA PHE A 127 -20.19 20.10 -19.89
C PHE A 127 -21.07 20.82 -18.86
N ILE A 128 -21.35 22.11 -19.06
CA ILE A 128 -22.25 22.88 -18.18
C ILE A 128 -23.68 22.30 -18.23
N GLU A 129 -24.19 22.02 -19.42
CA GLU A 129 -25.53 21.45 -19.61
C GLU A 129 -25.67 20.10 -18.88
N GLN A 130 -24.66 19.23 -19.01
CA GLN A 130 -24.64 17.95 -18.32
C GLN A 130 -24.65 18.12 -16.79
N ASN A 131 -23.81 19.00 -16.24
CA ASN A 131 -23.77 19.23 -14.79
C ASN A 131 -25.07 19.86 -14.28
N GLN A 132 -25.68 20.77 -15.03
CA GLN A 132 -26.96 21.36 -14.64
C GLN A 132 -28.06 20.29 -14.56
N ALA A 133 -28.11 19.38 -15.54
CA ALA A 133 -29.06 18.27 -15.51
C ALA A 133 -28.84 17.33 -14.31
N GLU A 134 -27.58 17.10 -13.90
CA GLU A 134 -27.28 16.32 -12.70
C GLU A 134 -27.70 17.05 -11.41
N ILE A 135 -27.47 18.36 -11.32
CA ILE A 135 -27.92 19.20 -10.18
C ILE A 135 -29.43 19.16 -10.06
N ASP A 136 -30.16 19.44 -11.14
CA ASP A 136 -31.62 19.48 -11.14
C ASP A 136 -32.23 18.14 -10.70
N LYS A 137 -31.61 17.03 -11.14
CA LYS A 137 -32.01 15.69 -10.71
C LYS A 137 -31.82 15.49 -9.21
N VAL A 138 -30.64 15.84 -8.68
CA VAL A 138 -30.33 15.67 -7.25
C VAL A 138 -31.21 16.57 -6.39
N GLU A 139 -31.44 17.81 -6.80
CA GLU A 139 -32.35 18.73 -6.12
C GLU A 139 -33.79 18.22 -6.11
N GLY A 140 -34.27 17.64 -7.22
CA GLY A 140 -35.58 16.99 -7.28
C GLY A 140 -35.70 15.80 -6.33
N GLU A 141 -34.65 14.96 -6.25
CA GLU A 141 -34.60 13.84 -5.30
C GLU A 141 -34.58 14.31 -3.84
N LEU A 142 -33.88 15.42 -3.54
CA LEU A 142 -33.83 16.01 -2.20
C LEU A 142 -35.16 16.65 -1.81
N ALA A 143 -35.81 17.40 -2.72
CA ALA A 143 -37.11 18.00 -2.49
C ALA A 143 -38.19 16.92 -2.25
N ALA A 144 -38.15 15.81 -2.97
CA ALA A 144 -39.07 14.68 -2.77
C ALA A 144 -38.90 13.98 -1.40
N ARG A 145 -37.72 14.09 -0.78
CA ARG A 145 -37.43 13.52 0.55
C ARG A 145 -37.67 14.49 1.69
N ALA A 146 -37.86 15.79 1.42
CA ALA A 146 -38.06 16.79 2.44
C ALA A 146 -39.43 16.63 3.11
N LYS A 147 -39.45 16.63 4.44
CA LYS A 147 -40.68 16.59 5.25
C LYS A 147 -41.08 18.02 5.61
N ASP A 148 -42.33 18.39 5.32
CA ASP A 148 -42.88 19.71 5.67
C ASP A 148 -42.97 19.83 7.20
N VAL A 149 -42.36 20.89 7.73
CA VAL A 149 -42.32 21.23 9.16
C VAL A 149 -42.93 22.61 9.43
N SER A 150 -43.78 23.10 8.53
CA SER A 150 -44.54 24.33 8.75
C SER A 150 -45.39 24.19 10.03
N PRO A 151 -45.25 25.10 11.02
CA PRO A 151 -46.01 25.00 12.26
C PRO A 151 -47.49 25.23 11.98
N GLU A 152 -48.34 24.26 12.33
CA GLU A 152 -49.80 24.43 12.33
C GLU A 152 -50.18 25.54 13.33
N ASN A 153 -50.73 26.64 12.82
CA ASN A 153 -51.33 27.70 13.63
C ASN A 153 -52.48 27.11 14.46
N THR A 154 -52.19 26.69 15.68
CA THR A 154 -53.22 26.31 16.66
C THR A 154 -53.62 27.59 17.40
N GLU A 155 -54.69 28.25 16.95
CA GLU A 155 -55.30 29.35 17.71
C GLU A 155 -55.78 28.83 19.08
N PRO A 156 -55.43 29.49 20.20
CA PRO A 156 -55.92 29.08 21.51
C PRO A 156 -57.40 29.48 21.65
N ALA A 157 -58.26 28.49 21.85
CA ALA A 157 -59.65 28.67 22.22
C ALA A 157 -59.74 29.33 23.61
N PHE A 158 -60.06 30.62 23.66
CA PHE A 158 -60.53 31.27 24.89
C PHE A 158 -62.01 30.95 25.09
N LEU A 159 -62.31 30.17 26.12
CA LEU A 159 -63.65 29.97 26.68
C LEU A 159 -63.94 31.08 27.70
N GLY A 160 -65.14 31.68 27.60
CA GLY A 160 -65.96 32.25 28.69
C GLY A 160 -65.30 33.17 29.71
#